data_AF-A0A7C7D2I2-F1
#
_entry.id   AF-A0A7C7D2I2-F1
#
_cell.length_a   1.000
_cell.length_b   1.000
_cell.length_c   1.000
_cell.angle_alpha   90.00
_cell.angle_beta   90.00
_cell.angle_gamma   90.00
#
_symmetry.space_group_name_H-M   'P 1'
#
loop_
_entity.id
_entity.type
_entity.pdbx_description
1 polymer ?
#
loop_
_entity_poly.entity_id
_entity_poly.type
_entity_poly.pdbx_seq_one_letter_code
_entity_poly.pdbx_strand_id
1 'polypeptide(L)' 'MQIAREFNISKNEIIAFGDYTNDKEILLSCGLSVAMGNAIEDIKISTDYICDINDNDGIAKWLDENILWRNL' A
#
# COMPACT_ATOMS: atom_id res chain seq x y z
N MET A 1 1.56 12.82 -3.80
CA MET A 1 2.54 13.37 -2.84
C MET A 1 2.36 14.83 -2.46
N GLN A 2 1.62 15.65 -3.21
CA GLN A 2 1.39 17.05 -2.83
C GLN A 2 0.65 17.19 -1.47
N ILE A 3 -0.44 16.45 -1.28
CA ILE A 3 -1.25 16.49 -0.04
C ILE A 3 -0.37 16.18 1.19
N ALA A 4 0.45 15.13 1.13
CA ALA A 4 1.34 14.78 2.24
C ALA A 4 2.27 15.95 2.64
N ARG A 5 2.79 16.71 1.66
CA ARG A 5 3.61 17.90 1.94
C ARG A 5 2.82 19.02 2.60
N GLU A 6 1.57 19.25 2.20
CA GLU A 6 0.69 20.25 2.80
C GLU A 6 0.41 19.95 4.29
N PHE A 7 0.37 18.66 4.65
CA PHE A 7 0.18 18.20 6.03
C PHE A 7 1.49 17.93 6.79
N ASN A 8 2.67 18.23 6.21
CA ASN A 8 3.98 17.89 6.78
C ASN A 8 4.16 16.40 7.11
N ILE A 9 3.53 15.51 6.34
CA ILE A 9 3.66 14.06 6.47
C ILE A 9 4.83 13.60 5.58
N SER A 10 5.81 12.92 6.17
CA SER A 10 6.90 12.32 5.44
C SER A 10 6.40 11.17 4.57
N LYS A 11 7.04 10.95 3.42
CA LYS A 11 6.75 9.77 2.58
C LYS A 11 6.87 8.46 3.36
N ASN A 12 7.81 8.40 4.31
CA ASN A 12 8.05 7.23 5.17
C ASN A 12 6.89 6.92 6.12
N GLU A 13 5.96 7.85 6.31
CA GLU A 13 4.76 7.70 7.14
C GLU A 13 3.53 7.31 6.29
N ILE A 14 3.71 7.05 5.00
CA ILE A 14 2.64 6.72 4.05
C ILE A 14 2.74 5.25 3.66
N ILE A 15 1.59 4.58 3.75
CA ILE A 15 1.36 3.27 3.15
C ILE A 15 0.47 3.47 1.93
N ALA A 16 0.85 2.94 0.77
CA ALA A 16 0.01 2.95 -0.43
C ALA A 16 -0.36 1.53 -0.84
N PHE A 17 -1.60 1.36 -1.28
CA PHE A 17 -2.13 0.11 -1.83
C PHE A 17 -2.47 0.33 -3.30
N GLY A 18 -2.26 -0.69 -4.14
CA GLY A 18 -2.60 -0.60 -5.56
C GLY A 18 -2.53 -1.96 -6.26
N ASP A 19 -2.99 -1.99 -7.51
CA ASP A 19 -3.10 -3.23 -8.26
C ASP A 19 -2.75 -3.08 -9.75
N TYR A 20 -2.69 -1.84 -10.25
CA TYR A 20 -2.52 -1.58 -11.67
C TYR A 20 -1.53 -0.44 -11.98
N THR A 21 -1.25 -0.23 -13.27
CA THR A 21 -0.21 0.71 -13.73
C THR A 21 -0.42 2.14 -13.26
N ASN A 22 -1.68 2.59 -13.09
CA ASN A 22 -1.99 3.93 -12.57
C ASN A 22 -1.55 4.14 -11.12
N ASP A 23 -1.29 3.06 -10.36
CA ASP A 23 -0.87 3.16 -8.96
C ASP A 23 0.67 3.17 -8.82
N LYS A 24 1.40 2.84 -9.89
CA LYS A 24 2.86 2.65 -9.85
C LYS A 24 3.60 3.86 -9.31
N GLU A 25 3.20 5.07 -9.67
CA GLU A 25 3.86 6.30 -9.21
C GLU A 25 3.76 6.46 -7.68
N ILE A 26 2.59 6.21 -7.08
CA ILE A 26 2.40 6.38 -5.65
C ILE A 26 3.06 5.24 -4.87
N LEU A 27 2.96 4.01 -5.36
CA LEU A 27 3.57 2.82 -4.77
C LEU A 27 5.10 2.95 -4.69
N LEU A 28 5.75 3.44 -5.74
CA LEU A 28 7.20 3.66 -5.74
C LEU A 28 7.65 4.89 -4.94
N SER A 29 6.70 5.72 -4.50
CA SER A 29 7.01 6.99 -3.83
C SER A 29 6.80 6.95 -2.31
N CYS A 30 5.95 6.06 -1.81
CA CYS A 30 5.61 5.96 -0.38
C CYS A 30 6.67 5.17 0.41
N GLY A 31 6.54 5.18 1.74
CA GLY A 31 7.45 4.47 2.65
C GLY A 31 7.24 2.97 2.65
N LEU A 32 6.00 2.52 2.47
CA LEU A 32 5.64 1.12 2.35
C LEU A 32 4.56 0.95 1.31
N SER A 33 4.80 0.06 0.35
CA SER A 33 3.90 -0.21 -0.76
C SER A 33 3.34 -1.63 -0.68
N VAL A 34 2.04 -1.78 -0.93
CA VAL A 34 1.34 -3.06 -0.84
C VAL A 34 0.55 -3.31 -2.12
N ALA A 35 0.92 -4.34 -2.87
CA ALA A 35 0.14 -4.79 -4.01
C ALA A 35 -1.04 -5.67 -3.56
N MET A 36 -2.18 -5.55 -4.22
CA MET A 36 -3.28 -6.51 -4.08
C MET A 36 -2.88 -7.89 -4.64
N GLY A 37 -3.45 -8.96 -4.10
CA GLY A 37 -3.21 -10.32 -4.59
C GLY A 37 -3.60 -10.53 -6.06
N ASN A 38 -4.55 -9.74 -6.56
CA ASN A 38 -5.01 -9.73 -7.95
C ASN A 38 -4.31 -8.68 -8.83
N ALA A 39 -3.27 -8.02 -8.31
CA ALA A 39 -2.49 -7.04 -9.06
C ALA A 39 -1.76 -7.64 -10.27
N ILE A 40 -1.47 -6.80 -11.27
CA ILE A 40 -0.62 -7.19 -12.40
C ILE A 40 0.80 -7.49 -11.93
N GLU A 41 1.51 -8.34 -12.68
CA GLU A 41 2.85 -8.80 -12.30
C GLU A 41 3.83 -7.66 -12.06
N ASP A 42 3.82 -6.63 -12.92
CA ASP A 42 4.68 -5.45 -12.77
C ASP A 42 4.48 -4.71 -11.43
N ILE A 43 3.26 -4.70 -10.89
CA ILE A 43 2.96 -4.10 -9.58
C ILE A 43 3.41 -5.01 -8.45
N LYS A 44 3.18 -6.33 -8.56
CA LYS A 44 3.61 -7.31 -7.55
C LYS A 44 5.13 -7.33 -7.35
N ILE A 45 5.90 -7.22 -8.42
CA ILE A 45 7.37 -7.22 -8.34
C ILE A 45 7.95 -5.86 -7.90
N SER A 46 7.18 -4.79 -8.02
CA SER A 46 7.62 -3.41 -7.74
C SER A 46 7.22 -2.92 -6.35
N THR A 47 6.58 -3.76 -5.52
CA THR A 47 6.05 -3.40 -4.20
C THR A 47 6.68 -4.21 -3.08
N ASP A 48 6.59 -3.70 -1.85
CA ASP A 48 7.25 -4.29 -0.68
C ASP A 48 6.50 -5.50 -0.10
N TYR A 49 5.18 -5.53 -0.30
CA TYR A 49 4.31 -6.59 0.22
C TYR A 49 3.18 -6.89 -0.77
N ILE A 50 2.68 -8.12 -0.78
CA ILE A 50 1.48 -8.51 -1.53
C ILE A 50 0.43 -8.98 -0.52
N CYS A 51 -0.72 -8.29 -0.43
CA CYS A 51 -1.84 -8.72 0.41
C CYS A 51 -2.79 -9.65 -0.35
N ASP A 52 -3.90 -10.04 0.29
CA ASP A 52 -4.94 -10.86 -0.34
C ASP A 52 -5.60 -10.12 -1.53
N ILE A 53 -6.49 -10.79 -2.25
CA ILE A 53 -7.25 -10.18 -3.34
C ILE A 53 -8.31 -9.19 -2.81
N ASN A 54 -8.76 -8.30 -3.68
CA ASN A 54 -9.84 -7.34 -3.40
C ASN A 54 -11.13 -8.03 -2.94
N ASP A 55 -11.54 -9.12 -3.60
CA ASP A 55 -12.77 -9.86 -3.29
C ASP A 55 -12.71 -10.64 -1.96
N ASN A 56 -11.56 -10.62 -1.29
CA ASN A 56 -11.32 -11.28 -0.01
C ASN A 56 -10.77 -10.30 1.04
N ASP A 57 -11.19 -9.03 0.93
CA ASP A 57 -10.87 -7.95 1.88
C ASP A 57 -9.37 -7.76 2.15
N GLY A 58 -8.52 -7.92 1.12
CA GLY A 58 -7.07 -7.94 1.29
C GLY A 58 -6.46 -6.74 2.02
N ILE A 59 -6.98 -5.53 1.77
CA ILE A 59 -6.55 -4.33 2.50
C ILE A 59 -6.96 -4.40 3.97
N ALA A 60 -8.20 -4.81 4.26
CA ALA A 60 -8.71 -4.82 5.64
C ALA A 60 -7.96 -5.84 6.49
N LYS A 61 -7.73 -7.05 5.97
CA LYS A 61 -6.93 -8.08 6.65
C LYS A 61 -5.50 -7.62 6.90
N TRP A 62 -4.89 -7.00 5.88
CA TRP A 62 -3.54 -6.46 6.01
C TRP A 62 -3.46 -5.39 7.11
N LEU A 63 -4.42 -4.47 7.16
CA LEU A 63 -4.50 -3.44 8.20
C LEU A 63 -4.69 -4.03 9.60
N ASP A 64 -5.56 -5.04 9.72
CA ASP A 64 -5.80 -5.74 10.98
C ASP A 64 -4.49 -6.35 11.51
N GLU A 65 -3.85 -7.20 10.71
CA GLU A 65 -2.63 -7.92 11.05
C GLU A 65 -1.42 -7.01 11.30
N ASN A 66 -1.29 -5.91 10.55
CA ASN A 66 -0.06 -5.12 10.51
C ASN A 66 -0.13 -3.77 11.21
N ILE A 67 -1.32 -3.22 11.48
CA ILE A 67 -1.49 -1.86 12.02
C ILE A 67 -2.38 -1.84 13.27
N LEU A 68 -3.61 -2.37 13.19
CA LEU A 68 -4.63 -2.12 14.21
C LEU A 68 -4.28 -2.74 15.57
N TRP A 69 -3.63 -3.91 15.58
CA TRP A 69 -3.25 -4.60 16.83
C TRP A 69 -1.90 -4.16 17.41
N ARG A 70 -1.14 -3.26 16.77
CA ARG A 70 0.20 -2.86 17.26
C ARG A 70 0.19 -1.86 18.43
N ASN A 71 -0.99 -1.44 18.89
CA ASN A 71 -1.17 -0.46 19.97
C ASN A 71 -2.06 -0.95 21.13
N LEU A 72 -2.30 -2.26 21.25
CA LEU A 72 -2.82 -2.91 22.47
C LEU A 72 -1.73 -3.78 23.09
#